data_AF-A0A7D0PAJ5-F1
#
_entry.id   AF-A0A7D0PAJ5-F1
#
_cell.length_a   1.000
_cell.length_b   1.000
_cell.length_c   1.000
_cell.angle_alpha   90.00
_cell.angle_beta   90.00
_cell.angle_gamma   90.00
#
_symmetry.space_group_name_H-M   'P 1'
#
loop_
_entity.id
_entity.type
_entity.pdbx_description
1 polymer ?
#
loop_
_entity_poly.entity_id
_entity_poly.type
_entity_poly.pdbx_seq_one_letter_code
_entity_poly.pdbx_strand_id
1 'polypeptide(L)'
;MDWSPQFPELLAASYNNNDDTPNDPDGVCLVWNTKFKKATPEFIFHCQSPVMSTTFAKFHPNLILGGTYSGQIVLWDNRVQKRTPVQRTPLSASAHT
;
A
#
# COMPACT_ATOMS: atom_id res chain seq x y z
N MET A 1 -3.82 -5.65 6.53
CA MET A 1 -4.76 -6.12 5.50
C MET A 1 -6.09 -5.44 5.76
N ASP A 2 -6.77 -4.96 4.72
CA ASP A 2 -8.04 -4.23 4.82
C ASP A 2 -8.93 -4.49 3.59
N TRP A 3 -10.25 -4.46 3.77
CA TRP A 3 -11.24 -4.64 2.70
C TRP A 3 -11.83 -3.30 2.29
N SER A 4 -12.04 -3.10 0.99
CA SER A 4 -12.65 -1.85 0.53
C SER A 4 -14.12 -1.79 0.93
N PRO A 5 -14.57 -0.72 1.63
CA PRO A 5 -15.97 -0.56 2.01
C PRO A 5 -16.88 -0.22 0.82
N GLN A 6 -16.30 0.26 -0.29
CA GLN A 6 -17.05 0.61 -1.50
C GLN A 6 -17.03 -0.51 -2.54
N PHE A 7 -15.95 -1.30 -2.58
CA PHE A 7 -15.77 -2.43 -3.47
C PHE A 7 -15.43 -3.68 -2.66
N PRO A 8 -16.45 -4.41 -2.12
CA PRO A 8 -16.23 -5.53 -1.20
C PRO A 8 -15.37 -6.67 -1.78
N GLU A 9 -15.19 -6.73 -3.10
CA GLU A 9 -14.29 -7.67 -3.75
C GLU A 9 -12.80 -7.32 -3.64
N LEU A 10 -12.47 -6.07 -3.30
CA LEU A 10 -11.10 -5.57 -3.25
C LEU A 10 -10.52 -5.72 -1.85
N LEU A 11 -9.37 -6.40 -1.79
CA LEU A 11 -8.60 -6.66 -0.57
C LEU A 11 -7.21 -6.03 -0.70
N ALA A 12 -6.86 -5.10 0.19
CA ALA A 12 -5.52 -4.56 0.29
C ALA A 12 -4.69 -5.35 1.31
N ALA A 13 -3.51 -5.80 0.90
CA ALA A 13 -2.55 -6.48 1.76
C ALA A 13 -1.17 -5.85 1.60
N SER A 14 -0.53 -5.54 2.72
CA SER A 14 0.85 -5.07 2.76
C SER A 14 1.79 -6.24 3.01
N TYR A 15 2.92 -6.21 2.34
CA TYR A 15 4.00 -7.18 2.44
C TYR A 15 5.30 -6.43 2.72
N ASN A 16 6.14 -7.06 3.53
CA ASN A 16 7.49 -6.60 3.77
C ASN A 16 8.42 -7.08 2.67
N ASN A 17 9.66 -6.60 2.71
CA ASN A 17 10.73 -7.02 1.83
C ASN A 17 10.84 -8.55 1.78
N ASN A 18 11.20 -9.05 0.61
CA ASN A 18 11.55 -10.43 0.40
C ASN A 18 13.07 -10.57 0.49
N ASP A 19 13.57 -11.26 1.53
CA ASP A 19 15.01 -11.41 1.78
C ASP A 19 15.73 -12.13 0.61
N ASP A 20 15.00 -12.90 -0.21
CA ASP A 20 15.52 -13.59 -1.39
C ASP A 20 15.68 -12.68 -2.63
N THR A 21 15.10 -11.47 -2.63
CA THR A 21 15.15 -10.53 -3.76
C THR A 21 15.59 -9.12 -3.34
N PRO A 22 16.90 -8.88 -3.15
CA PRO A 22 17.43 -7.61 -2.62
C PRO A 22 17.17 -6.37 -3.49
N ASN A 23 16.78 -6.54 -4.75
CA ASN A 23 16.47 -5.45 -5.67
C ASN A 23 14.99 -5.04 -5.64
N ASP A 24 14.15 -5.78 -4.91
CA ASP A 24 12.74 -5.44 -4.77
C ASP A 24 12.56 -4.27 -3.79
N PRO A 25 11.48 -3.48 -3.96
CA PRO A 25 11.18 -2.39 -3.04
C PRO A 25 10.91 -2.91 -1.61
N ASP A 26 11.48 -2.22 -0.62
CA ASP A 26 11.41 -2.58 0.80
C ASP A 26 9.98 -2.82 1.33
N GLY A 27 8.99 -2.14 0.75
CA GLY A 27 7.58 -2.31 1.12
C GLY A 27 6.68 -2.41 -0.10
N VAL A 28 5.77 -3.38 -0.07
CA VAL A 28 4.79 -3.59 -1.14
C VAL A 28 3.38 -3.58 -0.57
N CYS A 29 2.45 -2.94 -1.26
CA CYS A 29 1.02 -3.06 -1.00
C CYS A 29 0.34 -3.59 -2.26
N LEU A 30 -0.32 -4.74 -2.14
CA LEU A 30 -1.05 -5.38 -3.24
C LEU A 30 -2.54 -5.22 -2.99
N VAL A 31 -3.28 -4.89 -4.04
CA VAL A 31 -4.75 -4.93 -4.04
C VAL A 31 -5.19 -6.11 -4.87
N TRP A 32 -5.88 -7.04 -4.23
CA TRP A 32 -6.41 -8.26 -4.81
C TRP A 32 -7.88 -8.10 -5.13
N ASN A 33 -8.29 -8.60 -6.29
CA ASN A 33 -9.70 -8.72 -6.64
C ASN A 33 -10.15 -10.16 -6.45
N THR A 34 -11.06 -10.37 -5.51
CA THR A 34 -11.56 -11.71 -5.17
C THR A 34 -12.72 -12.16 -6.06
N LYS A 35 -13.33 -11.24 -6.81
CA LYS A 35 -14.42 -11.55 -7.76
C LYS A 35 -13.92 -12.32 -8.98
N PHE A 36 -12.75 -11.95 -9.49
CA PHE A 36 -12.10 -12.65 -10.59
C PHE A 36 -10.94 -13.48 -10.05
N LYS A 37 -11.02 -14.81 -10.20
CA LYS A 37 -9.97 -15.72 -9.74
C LYS A 37 -8.71 -15.62 -10.63
N LYS A 38 -7.95 -14.55 -10.46
CA LYS A 38 -6.63 -14.36 -11.04
C LYS A 38 -5.58 -14.54 -9.96
N ALA A 39 -4.47 -15.19 -10.31
CA ALA A 39 -3.30 -15.32 -9.44
C ALA A 39 -2.48 -14.02 -9.35
N THR A 40 -2.87 -12.98 -10.08
CA THR A 40 -2.19 -11.69 -10.14
C THR A 40 -3.00 -10.63 -9.38
N PRO A 41 -2.35 -9.78 -8.57
CA PRO A 41 -3.02 -8.63 -7.95
C PRO A 41 -3.52 -7.66 -9.03
N GLU A 42 -4.60 -6.92 -8.73
CA GLU A 42 -5.15 -5.90 -9.61
C GLU A 42 -4.30 -4.62 -9.59
N PHE A 43 -3.83 -4.23 -8.40
CA PHE A 43 -2.90 -3.11 -8.22
C PHE A 43 -1.68 -3.51 -7.40
N ILE A 44 -0.53 -2.96 -7.81
CA ILE A 44 0.76 -3.17 -7.16
C ILE A 44 1.33 -1.80 -6.80
N PHE A 45 1.52 -1.56 -5.51
CA PHE A 45 2.08 -0.34 -4.96
C PHE A 45 3.38 -0.63 -4.24
N HIS A 46 4.36 0.24 -4.43
CA HIS A 46 5.70 0.12 -3.88
C HIS A 46 5.98 1.27 -2.93
N CYS A 47 6.81 1.01 -1.92
CA CYS A 47 7.35 1.98 -0.99
C CYS A 47 8.85 1.76 -0.80
N GLN A 48 9.56 2.82 -0.42
CA GLN A 48 10.98 2.78 -0.06
C GLN A 48 11.20 2.39 1.42
N SER A 49 10.15 1.99 2.12
CA SER A 49 10.20 1.53 3.50
C SER A 49 9.11 0.46 3.68
N PRO A 50 9.33 -0.57 4.51
CA PRO A 50 8.36 -1.62 4.73
C PRO A 50 6.98 -1.06 5.12
N VAL A 51 5.93 -1.54 4.46
CA VAL A 51 4.56 -1.10 4.71
C VAL A 51 3.96 -1.99 5.79
N MET A 52 3.79 -1.43 6.99
CA MET A 52 3.33 -2.17 8.17
C MET A 52 1.80 -2.29 8.22
N SER A 53 1.10 -1.29 7.70
CA SER A 53 -0.35 -1.29 7.65
C SER A 53 -0.83 -0.62 6.36
N THR A 54 -1.98 -1.05 5.86
CA THR A 54 -2.63 -0.48 4.68
C THR A 54 -4.14 -0.45 4.90
N THR A 55 -4.79 0.60 4.38
CA THR A 55 -6.24 0.78 4.48
C THR A 55 -6.80 1.57 3.29
N PHE A 56 -8.05 1.30 2.94
CA PHE A 56 -8.76 2.08 1.93
C PHE A 56 -9.31 3.39 2.52
N ALA A 57 -9.28 4.47 1.74
CA ALA A 57 -9.93 5.70 2.15
C ALA A 57 -11.47 5.54 2.12
N LYS A 58 -12.13 5.94 3.20
CA LYS A 58 -13.58 5.79 3.39
C LYS A 58 -14.43 6.47 2.32
N PHE A 59 -14.05 7.68 1.91
CA PHE A 59 -14.84 8.53 1.01
C PHE A 59 -14.29 8.58 -0.43
N HIS A 60 -13.12 7.99 -0.67
CA HIS A 60 -12.44 8.01 -1.96
C HIS A 60 -11.88 6.61 -2.27
N PRO A 61 -12.62 5.76 -3.00
CA PRO A 61 -12.29 4.33 -3.13
C PRO A 61 -11.00 4.06 -3.93
N ASN A 62 -10.53 5.08 -4.65
CA ASN A 62 -9.33 5.05 -5.46
C ASN A 62 -8.07 5.37 -4.65
N LEU A 63 -8.23 5.83 -3.42
CA LEU A 63 -7.13 6.20 -2.53
C LEU A 63 -6.86 5.08 -1.52
N ILE A 64 -5.58 4.71 -1.44
CA ILE A 64 -5.06 3.71 -0.49
C ILE A 64 -4.02 4.40 0.37
N LEU A 65 -4.12 4.23 1.68
CA LEU A 65 -3.14 4.74 2.65
C LEU A 65 -2.26 3.60 3.15
N GLY A 66 -0.97 3.87 3.33
CA GLY A 66 -0.02 2.96 3.95
C GLY A 66 0.72 3.63 5.09
N GLY A 67 0.89 2.90 6.20
CA GLY A 67 1.81 3.26 7.27
C GLY A 67 3.12 2.52 7.08
N THR A 68 4.24 3.24 7.03
CA THR A 68 5.57 2.64 6.87
C THR A 68 6.29 2.45 8.20
N TYR A 69 7.29 1.57 8.21
CA TYR A 69 8.16 1.38 9.37
C TYR A 69 8.89 2.66 9.80
N SER A 70 9.25 3.52 8.84
CA SER A 70 9.86 4.83 9.10
C SER A 70 8.91 5.85 9.76
N GLY A 71 7.65 5.48 10.02
CA GLY A 71 6.64 6.37 10.60
C GLY A 71 6.00 7.32 9.58
N GLN A 72 6.29 7.15 8.29
CA GLN A 72 5.63 7.94 7.24
C GLN A 72 4.26 7.36 6.92
N ILE A 73 3.33 8.27 6.64
CA ILE A 73 2.07 7.92 5.99
C ILE A 73 2.25 8.19 4.51
N VAL A 74 1.97 7.18 3.70
CA VAL A 74 2.02 7.26 2.24
C VAL A 74 0.63 7.10 1.66
N LEU A 75 0.39 7.79 0.55
CA LEU A 75 -0.87 7.74 -0.19
C LEU A 75 -0.61 7.24 -1.60
N TRP A 76 -1.38 6.25 -2.04
CA TRP A 76 -1.43 5.80 -3.42
C TRP A 76 -2.79 6.15 -4.03
N ASP A 77 -2.78 6.50 -5.32
CA ASP A 77 -3.98 6.72 -6.12
C ASP A 77 -3.96 5.72 -7.27
N ASN A 78 -4.89 4.77 -7.27
CA ASN A 78 -4.96 3.70 -8.27
C ASN A 78 -5.28 4.21 -9.69
N ARG A 79 -5.73 5.47 -9.83
CA ARG A 79 -5.99 6.11 -11.14
C ARG A 79 -4.72 6.59 -11.83
N VAL A 80 -3.66 6.85 -11.07
CA VAL A 80 -2.44 7.53 -11.55
C VAL A 80 -1.50 6.59 -12.29
N GLN A 81 -1.81 5.28 -12.39
CA GLN A 81 -0.98 4.25 -13.04
C GLN A 81 0.51 4.31 -12.63
N LYS A 82 0.79 4.76 -11.40
CA LYS A 82 2.11 4.78 -10.79
C LYS A 82 2.12 3.81 -9.62
N ARG A 83 3.19 3.03 -9.53
CA ARG A 83 3.39 2.11 -8.40
C ARG A 83 3.90 2.84 -7.15
N THR A 84 4.59 3.96 -7.33
CA THR A 84 5.08 4.78 -6.22
C THR A 84 3.95 5.61 -5.61
N PRO A 85 4.02 5.94 -4.32
CA PRO A 85 3.03 6.78 -3.68
C PRO A 85 3.01 8.17 -4.30
N VAL A 86 1.80 8.71 -4.45
CA VAL A 86 1.54 10.05 -4.98
C VAL A 86 1.86 11.13 -3.94
N GLN A 87 1.76 10.80 -2.66
CA GLN A 87 2.09 11.69 -1.55
C GLN A 87 2.70 10.90 -0.40
N ARG A 88 3.59 11.57 0.35
CA ARG A 88 4.17 11.05 1.58
C ARG A 88 4.21 12.17 2.61
N THR A 89 3.98 11.84 3.88
CA THR A 89 4.25 12.78 4.97
C THR A 89 5.75 12.96 5.15
N PRO A 90 6.20 14.16 5.61
CA PRO A 90 7.58 14.33 6.01
C PRO A 90 7.93 13.37 7.16
N LEU A 91 9.19 12.95 7.21
CA LEU A 91 9.77 12.30 8.39
C LEU A 91 9.85 13.35 9.49
N SER A 92 8.82 13.43 10.34
CA SER A 92 8.90 14.29 11.52
C SER A 92 9.77 13.60 12.56
N ALA A 93 10.84 14.27 13.01
CA ALA A 93 11.75 13.82 14.06
C ALA A 93 11.10 13.71 15.46
N SER A 94 9.77 13.73 15.56
CA SER A 94 9.02 13.64 16.83
C SER A 94 8.36 12.27 17.03
N ALA A 95 8.86 11.24 16.35
CA ALA A 95 8.58 9.86 16.70
C ALA A 95 9.88 9.24 17.24
N HIS A 96 9.92 9.08 18.56
CA HIS A 96 10.91 8.35 19.36
C HIS A 96 12.22 9.09 19.74
N THR A 97 12.18 9.84 20.85
CA THR A 97 13.18 9.67 21.91
C THR A 97 12.54 8.83 22.99
#